data_AF-A0A919SQ19-F1
#
_entry.id   AF-A0A919SQ19-F1
#
_cell.length_a   1.000
_cell.length_b   1.000
_cell.length_c   1.000
_cell.angle_alpha   90.00
_cell.angle_beta   90.00
_cell.angle_gamma   90.00
#
_symmetry.space_group_name_H-M   'P 1'
#
loop_
_entity.id
_entity.type
_entity.pdbx_description
1 polymer ?
#
loop_
_entity_poly.entity_id
_entity_poly.type
_entity_poly.pdbx_seq_one_letter_code
_entity_poly.pdbx_strand_id
1 'polypeptide(L)'
;MTTPTEAGETAYEFRPALTGEPGPMMLDLTDGSGQDTVDAAAVAAVAGVPDAQALWRAWWFGPDAGPERVFLIEADSDRAASALLAVTGEDDARVESYLAGDTPPDHLRAARGRSALLWSAEPAVAIQLARVFDRADPVTGPMFDPEHPTMTGPDQPHLVLGYLNGGQVLLATTDRMTDILDPARGAVVPMSYRTDGTWIWTDTVGYYLTTYGLSPDADLLAHIRAHDHTVPAVSAAAAHRALAVLFG
;
A
#
# COMPACT_ATOMS: atom_id res chain seq x y z
N MET A 1 -12.78 -38.98 -14.78
CA MET A 1 -11.87 -38.33 -13.82
C MET A 1 -12.25 -36.88 -13.81
N THR A 2 -13.11 -36.50 -12.87
CA THR A 2 -13.64 -35.15 -12.73
C THR A 2 -12.57 -34.32 -12.05
N THR A 3 -12.13 -33.24 -12.68
CA THR A 3 -11.28 -32.22 -12.07
C THR A 3 -11.99 -31.67 -10.83
N PRO A 4 -11.32 -31.56 -9.67
CA PRO A 4 -11.91 -30.87 -8.54
C PRO A 4 -12.05 -29.40 -8.88
N THR A 5 -13.27 -28.91 -8.82
CA THR A 5 -13.65 -27.49 -8.87
C THR A 5 -12.81 -26.68 -7.88
N GLU A 6 -12.25 -25.57 -8.35
CA GLU A 6 -11.64 -24.49 -7.56
C GLU A 6 -12.66 -23.90 -6.57
N ALA A 7 -12.90 -24.59 -5.45
CA ALA A 7 -13.76 -24.11 -4.37
C ALA A 7 -13.06 -23.05 -3.48
N GLY A 8 -11.99 -22.40 -3.97
CA GLY A 8 -11.16 -21.46 -3.19
C GLY A 8 -11.19 -20.01 -3.68
N GLU A 9 -11.62 -19.75 -4.91
CA GLU A 9 -11.46 -18.42 -5.54
C GLU A 9 -12.67 -17.48 -5.31
N THR A 10 -13.85 -18.05 -5.01
CA THR A 10 -15.11 -17.34 -4.80
C THR A 10 -15.38 -16.89 -3.36
N ALA A 11 -14.50 -17.21 -2.40
CA ALA A 11 -14.79 -16.98 -0.97
C ALA A 11 -14.66 -15.52 -0.52
N TYR A 12 -13.92 -14.68 -1.25
CA TYR A 12 -13.55 -13.32 -0.81
C TYR A 12 -13.63 -12.29 -1.94
N GLU A 13 -14.75 -12.24 -2.66
CA GLU A 13 -14.99 -11.16 -3.61
C GLU A 13 -15.35 -9.86 -2.87
N PHE A 14 -14.31 -9.07 -2.57
CA PHE A 14 -14.45 -7.74 -1.99
C PHE A 14 -14.20 -6.67 -3.05
N ARG A 15 -14.91 -5.53 -2.92
CA ARG A 15 -14.69 -4.34 -3.74
C ARG A 15 -14.68 -3.07 -2.90
N PRO A 16 -13.89 -2.04 -3.26
CA PRO A 16 -13.81 -0.81 -2.49
C PRO A 16 -15.03 0.10 -2.67
N ALA A 17 -15.82 -0.10 -3.74
CA ALA A 17 -17.01 0.66 -4.05
C ALA A 17 -18.15 -0.25 -4.56
N LEU A 18 -19.38 0.19 -4.34
CA LEU A 18 -20.58 -0.46 -4.85
C LEU A 18 -20.87 0.03 -6.28
N THR A 19 -20.13 -0.47 -7.26
CA THR A 19 -20.32 -0.14 -8.69
C THR A 19 -20.62 -1.38 -9.52
N GLY A 20 -21.39 -1.20 -10.60
CA GLY A 20 -21.68 -2.26 -11.57
C GLY A 20 -20.52 -2.59 -12.52
N GLU A 21 -19.53 -1.70 -12.61
CA GLU A 21 -18.33 -1.87 -13.44
C GLU A 21 -17.10 -2.19 -12.58
N PRO A 22 -16.05 -2.84 -13.15
CA PRO A 22 -14.78 -3.04 -12.46
C PRO A 22 -14.15 -1.70 -12.08
N GLY A 23 -14.08 -1.44 -10.77
CA GLY A 23 -13.43 -0.25 -10.21
C GLY A 23 -11.96 -0.50 -9.86
N PRO A 24 -11.27 0.53 -9.33
CA PRO A 24 -9.92 0.36 -8.78
C PRO A 24 -9.89 -0.70 -7.69
N MET A 25 -8.71 -1.28 -7.42
CA MET A 25 -8.62 -2.33 -6.40
C MET A 25 -8.74 -1.75 -4.99
N MET A 26 -8.24 -0.53 -4.79
CA MET A 26 -8.31 0.17 -3.52
C MET A 26 -8.56 1.65 -3.74
N LEU A 27 -9.14 2.30 -2.73
CA LEU A 27 -9.40 3.73 -2.74
C LEU A 27 -8.87 4.37 -1.46
N ASP A 28 -8.42 5.63 -1.54
CA ASP A 28 -8.27 6.52 -0.39
C ASP A 28 -9.34 7.59 -0.49
N LEU A 29 -10.33 7.52 0.40
CA LEU A 29 -11.45 8.46 0.48
C LEU A 29 -11.36 9.31 1.74
N THR A 30 -10.18 9.44 2.35
CA THR A 30 -9.99 10.22 3.58
C THR A 30 -10.21 11.73 3.40
N ASP A 31 -10.29 12.21 2.15
CA ASP A 31 -10.70 13.58 1.81
C ASP A 31 -12.24 13.79 1.84
N GLY A 32 -13.00 12.72 2.08
CA GLY A 32 -14.46 12.70 2.11
C GLY A 32 -15.12 12.54 0.73
N SER A 33 -14.35 12.55 -0.36
CA SER A 33 -14.89 12.31 -1.70
C SER A 33 -15.37 10.86 -1.80
N GLY A 34 -16.53 10.62 -2.43
CA GLY A 34 -17.07 9.26 -2.60
C GLY A 34 -17.53 8.54 -1.32
N GLN A 35 -17.58 9.24 -0.17
CA GLN A 35 -18.24 8.74 1.04
C GLN A 35 -19.75 9.01 0.98
N ASP A 36 -20.56 8.03 1.36
CA ASP A 36 -22.00 8.22 1.53
C ASP A 36 -22.37 8.61 2.98
N THR A 37 -23.67 8.74 3.25
CA THR A 37 -24.14 9.16 4.59
C THR A 37 -23.84 8.15 5.69
N VAL A 38 -23.77 6.85 5.37
CA VAL A 38 -23.41 5.80 6.33
C VAL A 38 -21.92 5.83 6.60
N ASP A 39 -21.11 6.03 5.56
CA ASP A 39 -19.66 6.21 5.70
C ASP A 39 -19.34 7.43 6.58
N ALA A 40 -19.99 8.56 6.34
CA ALA A 40 -19.78 9.76 7.13
C ALA A 40 -20.16 9.57 8.61
N ALA A 41 -21.25 8.83 8.89
CA ALA A 41 -21.64 8.47 10.25
C ALA A 41 -20.63 7.54 10.93
N ALA A 42 -20.14 6.53 10.20
CA ALA A 42 -19.10 5.61 10.67
C ALA A 42 -17.79 6.35 10.99
N VAL A 43 -17.35 7.24 10.11
CA VAL A 43 -16.16 8.10 10.33
C VAL A 43 -16.34 8.98 11.55
N ALA A 44 -17.48 9.66 11.70
CA ALA A 44 -17.75 10.49 12.87
C ALA A 44 -17.77 9.69 14.19
N ALA A 45 -18.25 8.45 14.16
CA ALA A 45 -18.28 7.57 15.32
C ALA A 45 -16.87 7.15 15.77
N VAL A 46 -15.97 6.79 14.85
CA VAL A 46 -14.62 6.33 15.19
C VAL A 46 -13.63 7.46 15.45
N ALA A 47 -13.79 8.63 14.82
CA ALA A 47 -12.84 9.74 14.95
C ALA A 47 -12.77 10.30 16.39
N GLY A 48 -13.81 10.07 17.21
CA GLY A 48 -13.83 10.44 18.63
C GLY A 48 -13.27 9.37 19.57
N VAL A 49 -12.83 8.22 19.06
CA VAL A 49 -12.39 7.06 19.84
C VAL A 49 -10.86 7.06 19.92
N PRO A 50 -10.24 7.31 21.10
CA PRO A 50 -8.80 7.57 21.20
C PRO A 50 -7.87 6.43 20.76
N ASP A 51 -8.38 5.20 20.75
CA ASP A 51 -7.66 3.98 20.41
C ASP A 51 -7.99 3.45 19.01
N ALA A 52 -8.78 4.18 18.21
CA ALA A 52 -8.99 3.86 16.80
C ALA A 52 -7.82 4.36 15.95
N GLN A 53 -7.30 3.53 15.04
CA GLN A 53 -6.16 3.85 14.19
C GLN A 53 -6.57 4.11 12.73
N ALA A 54 -7.46 3.28 12.18
CA ALA A 54 -7.93 3.42 10.80
C ALA A 54 -9.22 2.65 10.52
N LEU A 55 -10.06 3.23 9.65
CA LEU A 55 -11.35 2.69 9.23
C LEU A 55 -11.37 2.51 7.71
N TRP A 56 -11.77 1.32 7.27
CA TRP A 56 -11.99 0.99 5.86
C TRP A 56 -13.42 0.53 5.61
N ARG A 57 -13.86 0.66 4.36
CA ARG A 57 -15.09 0.08 3.82
C ARG A 57 -14.77 -0.85 2.67
N ALA A 58 -15.30 -2.06 2.73
CA ALA A 58 -15.37 -2.99 1.62
C ALA A 58 -16.82 -3.39 1.35
N TRP A 59 -17.09 -3.87 0.14
CA TRP A 59 -18.35 -4.50 -0.24
C TRP A 59 -18.08 -5.95 -0.55
N TRP A 60 -18.69 -6.86 0.21
CA TRP A 60 -18.61 -8.29 0.00
C TRP A 60 -19.71 -8.75 -0.96
N PHE A 61 -19.34 -9.54 -1.96
CA PHE A 61 -20.26 -10.16 -2.91
C PHE A 61 -20.33 -11.65 -2.63
N GLY A 62 -21.35 -12.07 -1.90
CA GLY A 62 -21.63 -13.49 -1.67
C GLY A 62 -22.21 -14.15 -2.94
N PRO A 63 -22.00 -15.46 -3.15
CA PRO A 63 -22.48 -16.17 -4.33
C PRO A 63 -24.00 -16.12 -4.52
N ASP A 64 -24.77 -16.02 -3.42
CA ASP A 64 -26.24 -15.98 -3.42
C ASP A 64 -26.81 -14.80 -2.61
N ALA A 65 -25.95 -13.89 -2.14
CA ALA A 65 -26.33 -12.76 -1.30
C ALA A 65 -26.24 -11.44 -2.08
N GLY A 66 -27.06 -10.47 -1.68
CA GLY A 66 -26.84 -9.09 -2.09
C GLY A 66 -25.48 -8.57 -1.60
N PRO A 67 -24.97 -7.47 -2.18
CA PRO A 67 -23.73 -6.87 -1.73
C PRO A 67 -23.86 -6.40 -0.27
N GLU A 68 -22.95 -6.87 0.58
CA GLU A 68 -22.94 -6.54 2.00
C GLU A 68 -21.83 -5.54 2.29
N ARG A 69 -22.15 -4.44 2.97
CA ARG A 69 -21.15 -3.47 3.42
C ARG A 69 -20.39 -4.04 4.60
N VAL A 70 -19.07 -3.97 4.55
CA VAL A 70 -18.16 -4.39 5.62
C VAL A 70 -17.29 -3.20 6.03
N PHE A 71 -17.40 -2.79 7.29
CA PHE A 71 -16.46 -1.88 7.93
C PHE A 71 -15.35 -2.67 8.60
N LEU A 72 -14.10 -2.32 8.30
CA LEU A 72 -12.93 -2.85 8.99
C LEU A 72 -12.33 -1.75 9.86
N ILE A 73 -12.10 -2.03 11.14
CA ILE A 73 -11.53 -1.07 12.09
C ILE A 73 -10.27 -1.66 12.73
N GLU A 74 -9.15 -0.95 12.59
CA GLU A 74 -7.93 -1.21 13.37
C GLU A 74 -7.99 -0.35 14.63
N ALA A 75 -7.91 -0.98 15.80
CA ALA A 75 -7.98 -0.29 17.09
C ALA A 75 -7.32 -1.10 18.21
N ASP A 76 -6.93 -0.45 19.32
CA ASP A 76 -6.37 -1.16 20.48
C ASP A 76 -7.45 -1.77 21.41
N SER A 77 -8.73 -1.49 21.15
CA SER A 77 -9.86 -2.10 21.85
C SER A 77 -11.16 -2.14 21.02
N ASP A 78 -12.16 -2.86 21.51
CA ASP A 78 -13.48 -3.02 20.87
C ASP A 78 -14.36 -1.76 20.91
N ARG A 79 -13.89 -0.64 21.50
CA ARG A 79 -14.67 0.60 21.60
C ARG A 79 -15.05 1.15 20.25
N ALA A 80 -14.11 1.14 19.30
CA ALA A 80 -14.35 1.64 17.95
C ALA A 80 -15.36 0.76 17.20
N ALA A 81 -15.24 -0.56 17.33
CA ALA A 81 -16.20 -1.51 16.76
C ALA A 81 -17.61 -1.33 17.35
N SER A 82 -17.70 -1.15 18.67
CA SER A 82 -18.97 -0.90 19.37
C SER A 82 -19.61 0.43 18.92
N ALA A 83 -18.81 1.47 18.71
CA ALA A 83 -19.28 2.76 18.22
C ALA A 83 -19.81 2.66 16.78
N LEU A 84 -19.15 1.88 15.92
CA LEU A 84 -19.62 1.61 14.55
C LEU A 84 -20.97 0.89 14.56
N LEU A 85 -21.09 -0.21 15.31
CA LEU A 85 -22.35 -0.97 15.40
C LEU A 85 -23.52 -0.11 15.87
N ALA A 86 -23.27 0.83 16.79
CA ALA A 86 -24.30 1.74 17.29
C ALA A 86 -24.83 2.73 16.25
N VAL A 87 -24.05 3.08 15.22
CA VAL A 87 -24.45 4.04 14.18
C VAL A 87 -24.86 3.39 12.87
N THR A 88 -24.35 2.18 12.58
CA THR A 88 -24.70 1.45 11.35
C THR A 88 -25.90 0.54 11.57
N GLY A 89 -26.03 -0.11 12.74
CA GLY A 89 -26.97 -1.22 12.94
C GLY A 89 -26.43 -2.53 12.36
N GLU A 90 -26.83 -3.66 12.97
CA GLU A 90 -26.34 -5.00 12.63
C GLU A 90 -26.84 -5.50 11.26
N ASP A 91 -28.00 -5.01 10.81
CA ASP A 91 -28.62 -5.42 9.55
C ASP A 91 -28.10 -4.64 8.33
N ASP A 92 -27.47 -3.47 8.54
CA ASP A 92 -27.06 -2.55 7.46
C ASP A 92 -25.58 -2.65 7.10
N ALA A 93 -24.73 -3.13 8.03
CA ALA A 93 -23.31 -3.36 7.77
C ALA A 93 -22.69 -4.35 8.76
N ARG A 94 -21.77 -5.17 8.26
CA ARG A 94 -20.87 -5.96 9.10
C ARG A 94 -19.74 -5.09 9.63
N VAL A 95 -19.41 -5.24 10.91
CA VAL A 95 -18.26 -4.57 11.53
C VAL A 95 -17.25 -5.63 11.95
N GLU A 96 -16.04 -5.53 11.39
CA GLU A 96 -14.91 -6.40 11.69
C GLU A 96 -13.78 -5.58 12.32
N SER A 97 -13.13 -6.11 13.35
CA SER A 97 -12.05 -5.40 14.04
C SER A 97 -10.83 -6.28 14.26
N TYR A 98 -9.66 -5.64 14.31
CA TYR A 98 -8.40 -6.29 14.66
C TYR A 98 -7.49 -5.31 15.42
N LEU A 99 -6.61 -5.87 16.26
CA LEU A 99 -5.68 -5.08 17.07
C LEU A 99 -4.63 -4.40 16.20
N ALA A 100 -4.25 -3.18 16.58
CA ALA A 100 -3.19 -2.47 15.89
C ALA A 100 -1.84 -3.21 16.01
N GLY A 101 -1.14 -3.33 14.88
CA GLY A 101 0.14 -4.05 14.81
C GLY A 101 0.02 -5.58 14.76
N ASP A 102 -1.16 -6.15 14.94
CA ASP A 102 -1.39 -7.57 14.70
C ASP A 102 -1.48 -7.89 13.21
N THR A 103 -1.15 -9.13 12.87
CA THR A 103 -1.40 -9.65 11.52
C THR A 103 -2.88 -10.03 11.41
N PRO A 104 -3.69 -9.35 10.56
CA PRO A 104 -5.10 -9.67 10.45
C PRO A 104 -5.31 -11.09 9.87
N PRO A 105 -6.41 -11.78 10.25
CA PRO A 105 -6.85 -13.00 9.59
C PRO A 105 -6.97 -12.83 8.08
N ASP A 106 -6.81 -13.91 7.31
CA ASP A 106 -6.71 -13.85 5.85
C ASP A 106 -7.92 -13.18 5.17
N HIS A 107 -9.13 -13.39 5.69
CA HIS A 107 -10.33 -12.74 5.16
C HIS A 107 -10.32 -11.22 5.36
N LEU A 108 -9.84 -10.73 6.52
CA LEU A 108 -9.70 -9.29 6.78
C LEU A 108 -8.54 -8.71 5.97
N ARG A 109 -7.47 -9.48 5.74
CA ARG A 109 -6.39 -9.09 4.83
C ARG A 109 -6.90 -8.93 3.39
N ALA A 110 -7.72 -9.87 2.92
CA ALA A 110 -8.34 -9.83 1.59
C ALA A 110 -9.31 -8.64 1.46
N ALA A 111 -10.16 -8.43 2.47
CA ALA A 111 -11.08 -7.30 2.52
C ALA A 111 -10.33 -5.96 2.51
N ARG A 112 -9.30 -5.79 3.37
CA ARG A 112 -8.49 -4.57 3.41
C ARG A 112 -7.79 -4.29 2.08
N GLY A 113 -7.22 -5.33 1.44
CA GLY A 113 -6.61 -5.24 0.11
C GLY A 113 -7.57 -4.94 -1.04
N ARG A 114 -8.88 -4.88 -0.77
CA ARG A 114 -9.96 -4.57 -1.71
C ARG A 114 -10.95 -3.57 -1.13
N SER A 115 -10.46 -2.59 -0.38
CA SER A 115 -11.28 -1.64 0.38
C SER A 115 -10.98 -0.18 0.04
N ALA A 116 -11.88 0.69 0.48
CA ALA A 116 -11.67 2.12 0.56
C ALA A 116 -11.26 2.51 1.98
N LEU A 117 -10.13 3.20 2.14
CA LEU A 117 -9.78 3.84 3.41
C LEU A 117 -10.68 5.08 3.60
N LEU A 118 -11.45 5.11 4.68
CA LEU A 118 -12.39 6.19 4.98
C LEU A 118 -11.83 7.19 5.97
N TRP A 119 -11.03 6.73 6.92
CA TRP A 119 -10.45 7.55 7.99
C TRP A 119 -9.19 6.91 8.57
N SER A 120 -8.29 7.74 9.08
CA SER A 120 -7.15 7.33 9.91
C SER A 120 -6.85 8.38 10.97
N ALA A 121 -6.35 7.94 12.13
CA ALA A 121 -5.82 8.82 13.17
C ALA A 121 -4.59 9.60 12.69
N GLU A 122 -3.83 9.02 11.76
CA GLU A 122 -2.70 9.67 11.12
C GLU A 122 -3.20 10.59 9.98
N PRO A 123 -2.70 11.83 9.90
CA PRO A 123 -3.07 12.74 8.82
C PRO A 123 -2.72 12.15 7.46
N ALA A 124 -3.53 12.48 6.45
CA ALA A 124 -3.20 12.12 5.08
C ALA A 124 -1.92 12.83 4.63
N VAL A 125 -0.92 12.05 4.23
CA VAL A 125 0.32 12.53 3.62
C VAL A 125 0.35 12.06 2.18
N ALA A 126 0.74 12.94 1.27
CA ALA A 126 0.89 12.60 -0.13
C ALA A 126 2.01 11.56 -0.30
N ILE A 127 1.68 10.45 -0.98
CA ILE A 127 2.66 9.41 -1.28
C ILE A 127 3.48 9.81 -2.50
N GLN A 128 4.80 9.72 -2.39
CA GLN A 128 5.72 10.02 -3.48
C GLN A 128 6.29 8.73 -4.08
N LEU A 129 6.30 8.62 -5.41
CA LEU A 129 6.92 7.50 -6.11
C LEU A 129 8.31 7.90 -6.60
N ALA A 130 9.33 7.20 -6.11
CA ALA A 130 10.71 7.43 -6.50
C ALA A 130 10.96 7.02 -7.95
N ARG A 131 11.62 7.90 -8.69
CA ARG A 131 12.11 7.57 -10.03
C ARG A 131 13.33 6.68 -9.91
N VAL A 132 13.42 5.71 -10.81
CA VAL A 132 14.60 4.86 -10.95
C VAL A 132 15.54 5.40 -12.02
N PHE A 133 14.97 5.77 -13.16
CA PHE A 133 15.71 6.19 -14.35
C PHE A 133 15.51 7.68 -14.59
N ASP A 134 16.50 8.34 -15.18
CA ASP A 134 16.42 9.77 -15.48
C ASP A 134 15.41 10.06 -16.57
N ARG A 135 15.32 9.14 -17.55
CA ARG A 135 14.42 9.24 -18.70
C ARG A 135 13.84 7.89 -19.07
N ALA A 136 12.67 7.92 -19.69
CA ALA A 136 12.05 6.77 -20.33
C ALA A 136 11.52 7.19 -21.69
N ASP A 137 12.06 6.58 -22.75
CA ASP A 137 11.59 6.78 -24.12
C ASP A 137 10.70 5.58 -24.54
N PRO A 138 9.57 5.81 -25.23
CA PRO A 138 8.67 4.72 -25.64
C PRO A 138 9.30 3.68 -26.58
N VAL A 139 10.37 4.04 -27.30
CA VAL A 139 11.05 3.18 -28.29
C VAL A 139 12.34 2.61 -27.71
N THR A 140 13.18 3.44 -27.10
CA THR A 140 14.49 3.01 -26.59
C THR A 140 14.47 2.52 -25.15
N GLY A 141 13.36 2.73 -24.43
CA GLY A 141 13.19 2.26 -23.06
C GLY A 141 13.79 3.18 -21.99
N PRO A 142 13.91 2.69 -20.74
CA PRO A 142 14.50 3.44 -19.64
C PRO A 142 16.00 3.68 -19.83
N MET A 143 16.50 4.83 -19.37
CA MET A 143 17.91 5.19 -19.48
C MET A 143 18.39 6.07 -18.32
N PHE A 144 19.67 5.90 -17.96
CA PHE A 144 20.41 6.83 -17.12
C PHE A 144 21.14 7.86 -17.98
N ASP A 145 21.19 9.10 -17.51
CA ASP A 145 21.99 10.14 -18.11
C ASP A 145 23.48 9.88 -17.87
N PRO A 146 24.37 10.22 -18.83
CA PRO A 146 25.82 10.06 -18.63
C PRO A 146 26.37 10.84 -17.42
N GLU A 147 25.67 11.90 -17.00
CA GLU A 147 26.00 12.73 -15.84
C GLU A 147 25.23 12.31 -14.57
N HIS A 148 24.55 11.16 -14.59
CA HIS A 148 23.80 10.68 -13.44
C HIS A 148 24.70 10.60 -12.19
N PRO A 149 24.31 11.20 -11.06
CA PRO A 149 25.18 11.27 -9.88
C PRO A 149 25.54 9.88 -9.36
N THR A 150 26.78 9.73 -8.89
CA THR A 150 27.23 8.52 -8.20
C THR A 150 27.49 8.83 -6.73
N MET A 151 27.27 7.83 -5.88
CA MET A 151 27.58 7.90 -4.46
C MET A 151 28.97 7.32 -4.20
N THR A 152 29.79 8.09 -3.48
CA THR A 152 31.14 7.70 -3.07
C THR A 152 31.19 7.40 -1.57
N GLY A 153 32.33 6.93 -1.06
CA GLY A 153 32.49 6.61 0.38
C GLY A 153 32.00 7.70 1.35
N PRO A 154 32.35 8.99 1.14
CA PRO A 154 31.83 10.10 1.94
C PRO A 154 30.31 10.25 1.97
N ASP A 155 29.60 9.76 0.94
CA ASP A 155 28.13 9.82 0.84
C ASP A 155 27.43 8.72 1.64
N GLN A 156 28.19 7.84 2.29
CA GLN A 156 27.71 6.72 3.12
C GLN A 156 26.66 5.83 2.40
N PRO A 157 26.95 5.32 1.19
CA PRO A 157 25.98 4.55 0.38
C PRO A 157 25.44 3.31 1.10
N HIS A 158 26.20 2.74 2.02
CA HIS A 158 25.75 1.60 2.85
C HIS A 158 24.58 1.95 3.78
N LEU A 159 24.50 3.19 4.30
CA LEU A 159 23.39 3.63 5.14
C LEU A 159 22.13 3.85 4.28
N VAL A 160 22.30 4.45 3.10
CA VAL A 160 21.21 4.62 2.14
C VAL A 160 20.67 3.27 1.67
N LEU A 161 21.56 2.33 1.34
CA LEU A 161 21.17 0.96 1.00
C LEU A 161 20.47 0.25 2.17
N GLY A 162 20.92 0.48 3.40
CA GLY A 162 20.27 -0.01 4.62
C GLY A 162 18.82 0.49 4.74
N TYR A 163 18.59 1.78 4.50
CA TYR A 163 17.25 2.37 4.47
C TYR A 163 16.39 1.73 3.36
N LEU A 164 16.88 1.70 2.13
CA LEU A 164 16.15 1.17 0.97
C LEU A 164 15.73 -0.29 1.19
N ASN A 165 16.61 -1.11 1.76
CA ASN A 165 16.33 -2.52 2.07
C ASN A 165 15.47 -2.71 3.32
N GLY A 166 15.48 -1.74 4.25
CA GLY A 166 14.68 -1.73 5.47
C GLY A 166 13.23 -1.33 5.26
N GLY A 167 12.90 -0.70 4.13
CA GLY A 167 11.53 -0.34 3.76
C GLY A 167 10.58 -1.54 3.81
N GLN A 168 9.36 -1.31 4.27
CA GLN A 168 8.31 -2.33 4.28
C GLN A 168 8.04 -2.80 2.85
N VAL A 169 8.05 -4.11 2.63
CA VAL A 169 7.69 -4.70 1.33
C VAL A 169 6.20 -4.45 1.07
N LEU A 170 5.91 -3.71 0.01
CA LEU A 170 4.56 -3.33 -0.38
C LEU A 170 3.98 -4.32 -1.41
N LEU A 171 4.80 -4.67 -2.41
CA LEU A 171 4.49 -5.67 -3.41
C LEU A 171 5.73 -6.52 -3.65
N ALA A 172 5.63 -7.82 -3.37
CA ALA A 172 6.67 -8.77 -3.69
C ALA A 172 6.42 -9.40 -5.05
N THR A 173 7.45 -9.47 -5.89
CA THR A 173 7.43 -10.23 -7.14
C THR A 173 8.72 -11.01 -7.32
N THR A 174 8.62 -12.16 -8.02
CA THR A 174 9.80 -12.90 -8.49
C THR A 174 10.31 -12.39 -9.83
N ASP A 175 9.55 -11.52 -10.50
CA ASP A 175 9.91 -10.97 -11.79
C ASP A 175 11.16 -10.10 -11.69
N ARG A 176 11.98 -10.16 -12.74
CA ARG A 176 13.20 -9.38 -12.85
C ARG A 176 13.28 -8.67 -14.19
N MET A 177 13.84 -7.47 -14.17
CA MET A 177 14.17 -6.71 -15.37
C MET A 177 15.58 -7.03 -15.84
N THR A 178 15.82 -6.94 -17.15
CA THR A 178 17.17 -6.94 -17.72
C THR A 178 17.96 -5.73 -17.20
N ASP A 179 19.22 -5.95 -16.84
CA ASP A 179 20.14 -4.85 -16.52
C ASP A 179 20.40 -4.00 -17.76
N ILE A 180 20.06 -2.71 -17.71
CA ILE A 180 20.14 -1.83 -18.88
C ILE A 180 21.57 -1.33 -19.14
N LEU A 181 22.45 -1.40 -18.12
CA LEU A 181 23.85 -1.01 -18.23
C LEU A 181 24.74 -2.19 -18.62
N ASP A 182 24.34 -3.41 -18.26
CA ASP A 182 24.99 -4.65 -18.70
C ASP A 182 23.94 -5.72 -19.13
N PRO A 183 23.36 -5.58 -20.33
CA PRO A 183 22.34 -6.51 -20.81
C PRO A 183 22.79 -7.98 -20.90
N ALA A 184 24.09 -8.24 -20.96
CA ALA A 184 24.63 -9.59 -21.02
C ALA A 184 24.37 -10.40 -19.73
N ARG A 185 24.06 -9.74 -18.61
CA ARG A 185 23.64 -10.38 -17.35
C ARG A 185 22.24 -10.96 -17.41
N GLY A 186 21.42 -10.52 -18.36
CA GLY A 186 20.01 -10.91 -18.46
C GLY A 186 19.13 -10.31 -17.36
N ALA A 187 18.00 -10.96 -17.09
CA ALA A 187 16.97 -10.51 -16.16
C ALA A 187 17.37 -10.72 -14.69
N VAL A 188 18.20 -9.82 -14.16
CA VAL A 188 18.75 -9.91 -12.79
C VAL A 188 18.24 -8.83 -11.85
N VAL A 189 17.62 -7.77 -12.37
CA VAL A 189 17.24 -6.58 -11.58
C VAL A 189 15.91 -6.83 -10.87
N PRO A 190 15.86 -6.84 -9.52
CA PRO A 190 14.63 -7.09 -8.76
C PRO A 190 13.62 -5.94 -8.88
N MET A 191 12.33 -6.27 -8.94
CA MET A 191 11.25 -5.29 -9.19
C MET A 191 10.20 -5.19 -8.06
N SER A 192 10.47 -5.75 -6.88
CA SER A 192 9.56 -5.59 -5.73
C SER A 192 9.47 -4.12 -5.30
N TYR A 193 8.30 -3.70 -4.84
CA TYR A 193 8.05 -2.36 -4.34
C TYR A 193 8.17 -2.33 -2.81
N ARG A 194 8.74 -1.25 -2.29
CA ARG A 194 8.90 -0.97 -0.87
C ARG A 194 8.40 0.42 -0.53
N THR A 195 8.14 0.64 0.75
CA THR A 195 7.71 1.92 1.27
C THR A 195 8.21 2.18 2.69
N ASP A 196 8.30 3.46 3.05
CA ASP A 196 8.41 3.95 4.43
C ASP A 196 7.11 4.60 4.94
N GLY A 197 6.01 4.46 4.19
CA GLY A 197 4.72 5.08 4.49
C GLY A 197 4.50 6.45 3.84
N THR A 198 5.55 7.06 3.27
CA THR A 198 5.45 8.35 2.53
C THR A 198 6.07 8.28 1.15
N TRP A 199 7.09 7.44 0.97
CA TRP A 199 7.71 7.15 -0.31
C TRP A 199 7.47 5.71 -0.75
N ILE A 200 7.42 5.50 -2.05
CA ILE A 200 7.46 4.19 -2.70
C ILE A 200 8.72 4.14 -3.55
N TRP A 201 9.45 3.04 -3.50
CA TRP A 201 10.56 2.76 -4.41
C TRP A 201 10.59 1.28 -4.77
N THR A 202 11.22 0.95 -5.90
CA THR A 202 11.49 -0.45 -6.27
C THR A 202 12.86 -0.91 -5.79
N ASP A 203 13.03 -2.20 -5.52
CA ASP A 203 14.32 -2.83 -5.23
C ASP A 203 15.39 -2.57 -6.33
N THR A 204 14.94 -2.21 -7.54
CA THR A 204 15.80 -1.71 -8.63
C THR A 204 16.74 -0.58 -8.19
N VAL A 205 16.28 0.35 -7.35
CA VAL A 205 17.10 1.46 -6.85
C VAL A 205 18.29 0.92 -6.04
N GLY A 206 18.03 -0.02 -5.13
CA GLY A 206 19.07 -0.68 -4.34
C GLY A 206 20.03 -1.49 -5.22
N TYR A 207 19.53 -2.12 -6.28
CA TYR A 207 20.36 -2.85 -7.25
C TYR A 207 21.37 -1.94 -7.95
N TYR A 208 20.92 -0.82 -8.54
CA TYR A 208 21.82 0.09 -9.26
C TYR A 208 22.78 0.83 -8.33
N LEU A 209 22.35 1.19 -7.12
CA LEU A 209 23.23 1.75 -6.09
C LEU A 209 24.34 0.74 -5.71
N THR A 210 23.98 -0.52 -5.47
CA THR A 210 24.94 -1.55 -5.05
C THR A 210 25.90 -1.92 -6.17
N THR A 211 25.40 -2.03 -7.40
CA THR A 211 26.14 -2.59 -8.53
C THR A 211 27.00 -1.56 -9.24
N TYR A 212 26.50 -0.33 -9.36
CA TYR A 212 27.08 0.74 -10.18
C TYR A 212 27.39 2.02 -9.37
N GLY A 213 26.97 2.09 -8.11
CA GLY A 213 27.14 3.30 -7.30
C GLY A 213 26.22 4.45 -7.72
N LEU A 214 25.19 4.20 -8.54
CA LEU A 214 24.27 5.24 -8.98
C LEU A 214 23.45 5.75 -7.79
N SER A 215 23.38 7.08 -7.64
CA SER A 215 22.59 7.72 -6.61
C SER A 215 21.10 7.43 -6.82
N PRO A 216 20.31 7.21 -5.76
CA PRO A 216 18.85 7.28 -5.87
C PRO A 216 18.38 8.66 -6.35
N ASP A 217 17.09 8.75 -6.70
CA ASP A 217 16.41 10.02 -6.92
C ASP A 217 16.73 11.03 -5.80
N ALA A 218 17.04 12.27 -6.19
CA ALA A 218 17.59 13.28 -5.28
C ALA A 218 16.63 13.64 -4.15
N ASP A 219 15.32 13.64 -4.40
CA ASP A 219 14.31 13.96 -3.40
C ASP A 219 14.14 12.78 -2.42
N LEU A 220 14.16 11.54 -2.93
CA LEU A 220 14.20 10.36 -2.07
C LEU A 220 15.48 10.35 -1.21
N LEU A 221 16.64 10.67 -1.78
CA LEU A 221 17.90 10.72 -1.03
C LEU A 221 17.88 11.80 0.06
N ALA A 222 17.30 12.97 -0.24
CA ALA A 222 17.11 14.03 0.76
C ALA A 222 16.18 13.57 1.89
N HIS A 223 15.11 12.87 1.56
CA HIS A 223 14.17 12.29 2.53
C HIS A 223 14.83 11.24 3.44
N ILE A 224 15.62 10.32 2.87
CA ILE A 224 16.38 9.30 3.63
C ILE A 224 17.32 9.97 4.64
N ARG A 225 18.01 11.02 4.20
CA ARG A 225 18.93 11.79 5.06
C ARG A 225 18.19 12.54 6.16
N ALA A 226 17.01 13.09 5.87
CA ALA A 226 16.18 13.76 6.87
C ALA A 226 15.64 12.80 7.95
N HIS A 227 15.58 11.49 7.65
CA HIS A 227 15.22 10.43 8.60
C HIS A 227 16.43 9.77 9.28
N ASP A 228 17.62 10.39 9.21
CA ASP A 228 18.86 9.82 9.76
C ASP A 228 19.13 8.38 9.29
N HIS A 229 18.73 8.05 8.06
CA HIS A 229 18.84 6.70 7.47
C HIS A 229 18.10 5.61 8.27
N THR A 230 17.10 5.98 9.06
CA THR A 230 16.26 5.06 9.83
C THR A 230 14.86 5.01 9.22
N VAL A 231 14.43 3.81 8.83
CA VAL A 231 13.09 3.61 8.26
C VAL A 231 12.05 3.72 9.39
N PRO A 232 11.04 4.60 9.27
CA PRO A 232 9.95 4.69 10.23
C PRO A 232 9.05 3.44 10.17
N ALA A 233 8.30 3.20 11.26
CA ALA A 233 7.26 2.19 11.25
C ALA A 233 6.13 2.63 10.29
N VAL A 234 5.64 1.69 9.48
CA VAL A 234 4.59 1.95 8.48
C VAL A 234 3.24 1.51 9.05
N SER A 235 2.32 2.44 9.23
CA SER A 235 0.95 2.13 9.65
C SER A 235 0.18 1.40 8.55
N ALA A 236 -0.88 0.67 8.92
CA ALA A 236 -1.73 0.02 7.92
C ALA A 236 -2.39 1.04 6.97
N ALA A 237 -2.75 2.22 7.48
CA ALA A 237 -3.27 3.32 6.66
C ALA A 237 -2.22 3.82 5.66
N ALA A 238 -0.98 4.06 6.09
CA ALA A 238 0.10 4.49 5.20
C ALA A 238 0.41 3.43 4.11
N ALA A 239 0.46 2.15 4.49
CA ALA A 239 0.62 1.05 3.54
C ALA A 239 -0.54 0.97 2.54
N HIS A 240 -1.79 1.18 3.00
CA HIS A 240 -2.97 1.23 2.15
C HIS A 240 -2.89 2.38 1.14
N ARG A 241 -2.54 3.59 1.58
CA ARG A 241 -2.37 4.74 0.68
C ARG A 241 -1.31 4.48 -0.38
N ALA A 242 -0.18 3.89 0.03
CA ALA A 242 0.89 3.55 -0.90
C ALA A 242 0.43 2.53 -1.97
N LEU A 243 -0.28 1.47 -1.56
CA LEU A 243 -0.87 0.51 -2.51
C LEU A 243 -1.94 1.16 -3.40
N ALA A 244 -2.72 2.11 -2.89
CA ALA A 244 -3.73 2.83 -3.66
C ALA A 244 -3.09 3.70 -4.75
N VAL A 245 -1.87 4.22 -4.55
CA VAL A 245 -1.12 4.88 -5.64
C VAL A 245 -0.72 3.90 -6.76
N LEU A 246 -0.46 2.64 -6.43
CA LEU A 246 -0.07 1.62 -7.43
C LEU A 246 -1.26 0.97 -8.14
N PHE A 247 -2.42 0.92 -7.50
CA PHE A 247 -3.59 0.12 -7.93
C PHE A 247 -4.94 0.86 -7.95
N GLY A 248 -4.93 2.16 -7.61
CA GLY A 248 -6.08 3.05 -7.61
C GLY A 248 -6.39 3.66 -8.98
#